data_AF-A0A358HXT1-F1
#
_entry.id   AF-A0A358HXT1-F1
#
_cell.length_a   1.000
_cell.length_b   1.000
_cell.length_c   1.000
_cell.angle_alpha   90.00
_cell.angle_beta   90.00
_cell.angle_gamma   90.00
#
_symmetry.space_group_name_H-M   'P 1'
#
loop_
_entity.id
_entity.type
_entity.pdbx_description
1 polymer ?
#
loop_
_entity_poly.entity_id
_entity_poly.type
_entity_poly.pdbx_seq_one_letter_code
_entity_poly.pdbx_strand_id
1 'polypeptide(L)'
;HPVPWALSLYFLFTFARLILSYRIALPHWFLTVSVIADIGLLMVLIWSFHIQYMQPASFYLKAPTMIYVFIFITLRSLRFDPRYILIAGGAAAFGWLTLALYVIWSEGGKSMITRDYVTYLTSNSILIGAEVDKIIAIVLVSGVLAIAVLRAQRSFIRAITDEIAAKDLSRFVSPEIADRITRAEHQIKPGEGDAVTATVMFTDIEGFSTISEKLSPKELAKLLNEYFTQTSAVIDRFGGIITQFEGDAMLITFNAITSDPDHAANAVRTALAIQEIAQSHTFCHGAKIKTRCGINTGEIIVGAIGAENHLTFTVHGDNVNIAAR
;
A
#
# COMPACT_ATOMS: atom_id res chain seq x y z
N HIS A 1 -17.96 31.37 -36.35
CA HIS A 1 -18.17 30.30 -35.37
C HIS A 1 -16.88 30.01 -34.60
N PRO A 2 -16.82 30.24 -33.27
CA PRO A 2 -15.60 30.08 -32.47
C PRO A 2 -15.24 28.62 -32.14
N VAL A 3 -16.19 27.69 -32.30
CA VAL A 3 -16.05 26.27 -31.88
C VAL A 3 -14.89 25.54 -32.57
N PRO A 4 -14.72 25.57 -33.91
CA PRO A 4 -13.64 24.83 -34.57
C PRO A 4 -12.25 25.29 -34.14
N TRP A 5 -12.07 26.60 -33.90
CA TRP A 5 -10.81 27.19 -33.45
C TRP A 5 -10.46 26.77 -32.01
N ALA A 6 -11.45 26.80 -31.10
CA ALA A 6 -11.26 26.38 -29.72
C ALA A 6 -10.91 24.88 -29.62
N LEU A 7 -11.60 24.03 -30.39
CA LEU A 7 -11.32 22.60 -30.45
C LEU A 7 -9.94 22.31 -31.06
N SER A 8 -9.55 23.03 -32.12
CA SER A 8 -8.24 22.85 -32.76
C SER A 8 -7.10 23.24 -31.83
N LEU A 9 -7.21 24.36 -31.12
CA LEU A 9 -6.20 24.80 -30.14
C LEU A 9 -6.08 23.79 -28.99
N TYR A 10 -7.21 23.29 -28.49
CA TYR A 10 -7.21 22.29 -27.43
C TYR A 10 -6.66 20.93 -27.87
N PHE A 11 -6.94 20.52 -29.11
CA PHE A 11 -6.37 19.31 -29.69
C PHE A 11 -4.84 19.40 -29.72
N LEU A 12 -4.29 20.52 -30.22
CA LEU A 12 -2.84 20.76 -30.22
C LEU A 12 -2.26 20.74 -28.81
N PHE A 13 -2.93 21.39 -27.85
CA PHE A 13 -2.51 21.39 -26.44
C PHE A 13 -2.51 19.98 -25.83
N THR A 14 -3.57 19.20 -26.07
CA THR A 14 -3.71 17.81 -25.57
C THR A 14 -2.68 16.89 -26.21
N PHE A 15 -2.42 17.05 -27.51
CA PHE A 15 -1.42 16.28 -28.24
C PHE A 15 0.00 16.59 -27.74
N ALA A 16 0.32 17.86 -27.52
CA ALA A 16 1.59 18.28 -26.93
C ALA A 16 1.76 17.71 -25.50
N ARG A 17 0.70 17.78 -24.68
CA ARG A 17 0.67 17.20 -23.33
C ARG A 17 0.89 15.68 -23.36
N LEU A 18 0.26 14.97 -24.29
CA LEU A 18 0.42 13.52 -24.44
C LEU A 18 1.87 13.16 -24.79
N ILE A 19 2.45 13.81 -25.81
CA ILE A 19 3.86 13.60 -26.20
C ILE A 19 4.79 13.87 -25.01
N LEU A 20 4.57 14.97 -24.30
CA LEU A 20 5.41 15.35 -23.17
C LEU A 20 5.28 14.35 -22.01
N SER A 21 4.09 13.78 -21.80
CA SER A 21 3.87 12.75 -20.77
C SER A 21 4.62 11.43 -21.02
N TYR A 22 4.89 11.10 -22.29
CA TYR A 22 5.73 9.94 -22.64
C TYR A 22 7.23 10.19 -22.47
N ARG A 23 7.66 11.47 -22.45
CA ARG A 23 9.08 11.83 -22.41
C ARG A 23 9.56 12.25 -21.03
N ILE A 24 8.72 12.92 -20.24
CA ILE A 24 9.09 13.46 -18.94
C ILE A 24 7.95 13.36 -17.94
N ALA A 25 8.30 13.32 -16.65
CA ALA A 25 7.34 13.57 -15.58
C ALA A 25 6.87 15.03 -15.66
N LEU A 26 5.58 15.23 -15.92
CA LEU A 26 5.01 16.57 -16.05
C LEU A 26 5.05 17.31 -14.70
N PRO A 27 5.56 18.55 -14.65
CA PRO A 27 5.64 19.31 -13.42
C PRO A 27 4.24 19.74 -12.95
N HIS A 28 4.08 19.89 -11.64
CA HIS A 28 2.77 20.16 -11.04
C HIS A 28 2.07 21.40 -11.59
N TRP A 29 2.82 22.48 -11.88
CA TRP A 29 2.27 23.70 -12.45
C TRP A 29 1.64 23.47 -13.83
N PHE A 30 2.28 22.68 -14.69
CA PHE A 30 1.80 22.40 -16.05
C PHE A 30 0.47 21.63 -15.99
N LEU A 31 0.37 20.72 -15.04
CA LEU A 31 -0.84 19.95 -14.82
C LEU A 31 -1.97 20.82 -14.28
N THR A 32 -1.68 21.74 -13.36
CA THR A 32 -2.65 22.74 -12.89
C THR A 32 -3.17 23.59 -14.04
N VAL A 33 -2.27 24.10 -14.89
CA VAL A 33 -2.64 24.87 -16.09
C VAL A 33 -3.51 24.03 -17.03
N SER A 34 -3.15 22.76 -17.24
CA SER A 34 -3.98 21.87 -18.06
C SER A 34 -5.37 21.66 -17.49
N VAL A 35 -5.52 21.47 -16.18
CA VAL A 35 -6.86 21.32 -15.57
C VAL A 35 -7.71 22.57 -15.80
N ILE A 36 -7.11 23.75 -15.61
CA ILE A 36 -7.80 25.03 -15.84
C ILE A 36 -8.14 25.19 -17.33
N ALA A 37 -7.25 24.81 -18.24
CA ALA A 37 -7.48 24.85 -19.68
C ALA A 37 -8.61 23.91 -20.11
N ASP A 38 -8.66 22.68 -19.58
CA ASP A 38 -9.70 21.69 -19.87
C ASP A 38 -11.09 22.23 -19.45
N ILE A 39 -11.19 22.83 -18.26
CA ILE A 39 -12.42 23.47 -17.78
C ILE A 39 -12.74 24.75 -18.56
N GLY A 40 -11.75 25.58 -18.84
CA GLY A 40 -11.91 26.82 -19.61
C GLY A 40 -12.44 26.56 -21.02
N LEU A 41 -11.95 25.54 -21.70
CA LEU A 41 -12.49 25.09 -22.98
C LEU A 41 -13.97 24.73 -22.86
N LEU A 42 -14.32 23.94 -21.84
CA LEU A 42 -15.71 23.56 -21.60
C LEU A 42 -16.60 24.81 -21.40
N MET A 43 -16.15 25.80 -20.63
CA MET A 43 -16.87 27.05 -20.44
C MET A 43 -17.05 27.84 -21.74
N VAL A 44 -16.01 27.92 -22.58
CA VAL A 44 -16.09 28.56 -23.91
C VAL A 44 -17.05 27.81 -24.83
N LEU A 45 -17.05 26.49 -24.80
CA LEU A 45 -17.99 25.66 -25.57
C LEU A 45 -19.42 25.91 -25.11
N ILE A 46 -19.69 25.91 -23.81
CA ILE A 46 -21.01 26.22 -23.23
C ILE A 46 -21.46 27.62 -23.66
N TRP A 47 -20.60 28.62 -23.48
CA TRP A 47 -20.86 29.98 -23.92
C TRP A 47 -21.21 30.04 -25.40
N SER A 48 -20.48 29.32 -26.27
CA SER A 48 -20.69 29.40 -27.72
C SER A 48 -22.07 28.96 -28.20
N PHE A 49 -22.85 28.23 -27.39
CA PHE A 49 -24.19 27.75 -27.75
C PHE A 49 -25.13 28.89 -28.13
N HIS A 50 -25.16 29.99 -27.37
CA HIS A 50 -26.09 31.09 -27.69
C HIS A 50 -25.75 31.75 -29.03
N ILE A 51 -24.47 31.82 -29.40
CA ILE A 51 -24.01 32.30 -30.71
C ILE A 51 -24.39 31.31 -31.81
N GLN A 52 -24.15 30.02 -31.58
CA GLN A 52 -24.41 28.98 -32.58
C GLN A 52 -25.90 28.88 -32.94
N TYR A 53 -26.78 29.00 -31.95
CA TYR A 53 -28.22 28.87 -32.14
C TYR A 53 -28.94 30.22 -32.29
N MET A 54 -28.19 31.33 -32.37
CA MET A 54 -28.72 32.69 -32.48
C MET A 54 -29.77 33.00 -31.40
N GLN A 55 -29.50 32.54 -30.18
CA GLN A 55 -30.37 32.71 -29.01
C GLN A 55 -29.78 33.76 -28.05
N PRO A 56 -30.61 34.27 -27.12
CA PRO A 56 -30.11 35.12 -26.02
C PRO A 56 -29.05 34.38 -25.17
N ALA A 57 -28.15 35.12 -24.53
CA ALA A 57 -27.06 34.56 -23.72
C ALA A 57 -27.58 33.69 -22.56
N SER A 58 -28.75 34.02 -22.02
CA SER A 58 -29.45 33.20 -21.02
C SER A 58 -29.72 31.75 -21.46
N PHE A 59 -29.75 31.47 -22.76
CA PHE A 59 -30.06 30.15 -23.32
C PHE A 59 -29.10 29.05 -22.87
N TYR A 60 -27.78 29.31 -22.84
CA TYR A 60 -26.81 28.28 -22.49
C TYR A 60 -26.86 27.90 -21.00
N LEU A 61 -27.36 28.78 -20.11
CA LEU A 61 -27.51 28.48 -18.69
C LEU A 61 -28.61 27.45 -18.43
N LYS A 62 -29.57 27.33 -19.36
CA LYS A 62 -30.67 26.37 -19.32
C LYS A 62 -30.38 25.07 -20.07
N ALA A 63 -29.35 25.07 -20.92
CA ALA A 63 -28.94 23.86 -21.62
C ALA A 63 -28.42 22.81 -20.61
N PRO A 64 -28.59 21.50 -20.89
CA PRO A 64 -28.10 20.42 -20.02
C PRO A 64 -26.57 20.28 -20.02
N THR A 65 -25.84 21.25 -20.57
CA THR A 65 -24.39 21.24 -20.74
C THR A 65 -23.62 21.32 -19.43
N MET A 66 -24.27 21.77 -18.35
CA MET A 66 -23.70 21.76 -17.00
C MET A 66 -23.27 20.34 -16.56
N ILE A 67 -23.92 19.27 -17.04
CA ILE A 67 -23.59 17.89 -16.66
C ILE A 67 -22.13 17.54 -17.03
N TYR A 68 -21.60 18.10 -18.12
CA TYR A 68 -20.23 17.86 -18.56
C TYR A 68 -19.19 18.38 -17.55
N VAL A 69 -19.52 19.38 -16.73
CA VAL A 69 -18.63 19.89 -15.68
C VAL A 69 -18.29 18.78 -14.68
N PHE A 70 -19.29 18.01 -14.27
CA PHE A 70 -19.10 16.91 -13.32
C PHE A 70 -18.29 15.77 -13.93
N ILE A 71 -18.39 15.51 -15.23
CA ILE A 71 -17.53 14.54 -15.92
C ILE A 71 -16.07 14.99 -15.84
N PHE A 72 -15.78 16.26 -16.15
CA PHE A 72 -14.41 16.77 -16.10
C PHE A 72 -13.81 16.77 -14.70
N ILE A 73 -14.61 17.08 -13.67
CA ILE A 73 -14.21 16.99 -12.26
C ILE A 73 -13.95 15.53 -11.88
N THR A 74 -14.86 14.62 -12.24
CA THR A 74 -14.75 13.20 -11.91
C THR A 74 -13.54 12.57 -12.59
N LEU A 75 -13.22 12.93 -13.85
CA LEU A 75 -12.01 12.46 -14.52
C LEU A 75 -10.72 12.84 -13.78
N ARG A 76 -10.73 13.87 -12.92
CA ARG A 76 -9.56 14.20 -12.07
C ARG A 76 -9.38 13.23 -10.91
N SER A 77 -10.43 12.51 -10.48
CA SER A 77 -10.31 11.50 -9.43
C SER A 77 -9.41 10.34 -9.84
N LEU A 78 -9.38 10.01 -11.14
CA LEU A 78 -8.53 8.96 -11.72
C LEU A 78 -7.04 9.22 -11.50
N ARG A 79 -6.66 10.47 -11.26
CA ARG A 79 -5.28 10.83 -10.96
C ARG A 79 -4.87 10.46 -9.53
N PHE A 80 -5.80 10.02 -8.70
CA PHE A 80 -5.61 9.77 -7.27
C PHE A 80 -4.90 10.94 -6.62
N ASP A 81 -5.39 12.17 -6.82
CA ASP A 81 -4.82 13.35 -6.22
C ASP A 81 -5.89 14.44 -6.04
N PRO A 82 -6.29 14.72 -4.78
CA PRO A 82 -7.43 15.58 -4.48
C PRO A 82 -7.22 17.03 -4.92
N ARG A 83 -5.96 17.51 -5.05
CA ARG A 83 -5.70 18.90 -5.43
C ARG A 83 -6.27 19.23 -6.81
N TYR A 84 -6.18 18.28 -7.75
CA TYR A 84 -6.65 18.51 -9.13
C TYR A 84 -8.17 18.45 -9.24
N ILE A 85 -8.84 17.75 -8.33
CA ILE A 85 -10.31 17.75 -8.20
C ILE A 85 -10.76 19.13 -7.73
N LEU A 86 -10.12 19.66 -6.68
CA LEU A 86 -10.44 20.99 -6.14
C LEU A 86 -10.13 22.12 -7.13
N ILE A 87 -9.00 22.02 -7.86
CA ILE A 87 -8.66 22.98 -8.92
C ILE A 87 -9.71 22.94 -10.04
N ALA A 88 -10.13 21.75 -10.49
CA ALA A 88 -11.16 21.61 -11.52
C ALA A 88 -12.51 22.17 -11.03
N GLY A 89 -12.91 21.83 -9.81
CA GLY A 89 -14.14 22.33 -9.18
C GLY A 89 -14.15 23.84 -9.01
N GLY A 90 -13.05 24.42 -8.51
CA GLY A 90 -12.89 25.86 -8.36
C GLY A 90 -12.89 26.59 -9.70
N ALA A 91 -12.15 26.08 -10.68
CA ALA A 91 -12.16 26.63 -12.05
C ALA A 91 -13.56 26.56 -12.67
N ALA A 92 -14.31 25.48 -12.42
CA ALA A 92 -15.65 25.31 -12.95
C ALA A 92 -16.67 26.24 -12.28
N ALA A 93 -16.62 26.39 -10.96
CA ALA A 93 -17.45 27.33 -10.22
C ALA A 93 -17.18 28.78 -10.66
N PHE A 94 -15.90 29.15 -10.80
CA PHE A 94 -15.50 30.46 -11.31
C PHE A 94 -15.95 30.69 -12.75
N GLY A 95 -15.78 29.68 -13.61
CA GLY A 95 -16.25 29.71 -15.00
C GLY A 95 -17.76 29.90 -15.09
N TRP A 96 -18.53 29.13 -14.32
CA TRP A 96 -19.99 29.25 -14.29
C TRP A 96 -20.46 30.61 -13.79
N LEU A 97 -19.84 31.13 -12.71
CA LEU A 97 -20.10 32.48 -12.22
C LEU A 97 -19.82 33.54 -13.30
N THR A 98 -18.71 33.41 -14.02
CA THR A 98 -18.35 34.32 -15.11
C THR A 98 -19.40 34.31 -16.22
N LEU A 99 -19.89 33.13 -16.60
CA LEU A 99 -20.97 33.00 -17.58
C LEU A 99 -22.28 33.64 -17.08
N ALA A 100 -22.69 33.36 -15.84
CA ALA A 100 -23.88 33.98 -15.26
C ALA A 100 -23.80 35.52 -15.23
N LEU A 101 -22.64 36.08 -14.84
CA LEU A 101 -22.40 37.52 -14.86
C LEU A 101 -22.43 38.10 -16.28
N TYR A 102 -21.93 37.36 -17.27
CA TYR A 102 -21.99 37.77 -18.68
C TYR A 102 -23.44 37.90 -19.18
N VAL A 103 -24.34 36.99 -18.80
CA VAL A 103 -25.78 37.10 -19.15
C VAL A 103 -26.39 38.37 -18.56
N ILE A 104 -26.13 38.63 -17.27
CA ILE A 104 -26.65 39.82 -16.57
C ILE A 104 -26.15 41.10 -17.25
N TRP A 105 -24.87 41.13 -17.65
CA TRP A 105 -24.27 42.27 -18.31
C TRP A 105 -24.76 42.48 -19.75
N SER A 106 -24.85 41.42 -20.55
CA SER A 106 -25.18 41.50 -21.98
C SER A 106 -26.64 41.81 -22.28
N GLU A 107 -27.57 41.38 -21.42
CA GLU A 107 -29.02 41.52 -21.68
C GLU A 107 -29.68 42.69 -20.92
N GLY A 108 -28.89 43.65 -20.39
CA GLY A 108 -29.41 44.85 -19.74
C GLY A 108 -29.91 44.66 -18.30
N GLY A 109 -29.54 43.55 -17.65
CA GLY A 109 -29.59 43.30 -16.21
C GLY A 109 -30.97 43.21 -15.52
N LYS A 110 -32.00 43.94 -15.96
CA LYS A 110 -33.30 44.02 -15.28
C LYS A 110 -34.46 43.36 -16.02
N SER A 111 -34.39 43.23 -17.34
CA SER A 111 -35.48 42.68 -18.16
C SER A 111 -35.55 41.14 -18.13
N MET A 112 -34.44 40.46 -17.85
CA MET A 112 -34.33 38.99 -17.97
C MET A 112 -34.19 38.28 -16.62
N ILE A 113 -34.13 38.98 -15.48
CA ILE A 113 -34.02 38.35 -14.16
C ILE A 113 -35.41 38.14 -13.58
N THR A 114 -35.74 36.89 -13.23
CA THR A 114 -37.00 36.54 -12.57
C THR A 114 -36.77 35.93 -11.19
N ARG A 115 -37.76 36.08 -10.30
CA ARG A 115 -37.87 35.31 -9.04
C ARG A 115 -38.94 34.23 -9.10
N ASP A 116 -39.74 34.22 -10.16
CA ASP A 116 -40.80 33.25 -10.38
C ASP A 116 -40.28 32.02 -11.14
N TYR A 117 -40.49 30.84 -10.56
CA TYR A 117 -40.02 29.58 -11.10
C TYR A 117 -40.74 29.19 -12.40
N VAL A 118 -42.04 29.51 -12.51
CA VAL A 118 -42.81 29.21 -13.72
C VAL A 118 -42.27 30.04 -14.89
N THR A 119 -42.11 31.35 -14.70
CA THR A 119 -41.48 32.24 -15.69
C THR A 119 -40.07 31.77 -16.05
N TYR A 120 -39.28 31.30 -15.08
CA TYR A 120 -37.97 30.70 -15.36
C TYR A 120 -38.06 29.46 -16.26
N LEU A 121 -39.08 28.61 -16.14
CA LEU A 121 -39.21 27.43 -17.01
C LEU A 121 -39.77 27.76 -18.41
N THR A 122 -40.62 28.78 -18.52
CA THR A 122 -41.40 29.04 -19.75
C THR A 122 -40.85 30.16 -20.62
N SER A 123 -39.89 30.95 -20.14
CA SER A 123 -39.30 32.08 -20.89
C SER A 123 -37.77 31.98 -20.98
N ASN A 124 -37.11 33.00 -21.54
CA ASN A 124 -35.64 33.12 -21.51
C ASN A 124 -35.11 33.77 -20.22
N SER A 125 -35.97 34.08 -19.24
CA SER A 125 -35.55 34.69 -17.98
C SER A 125 -34.69 33.74 -17.14
N ILE A 126 -33.71 34.30 -16.42
CA ILE A 126 -32.82 33.57 -15.51
C ILE A 126 -33.28 33.72 -14.06
N LEU A 127 -33.12 32.65 -13.28
CA LEU A 127 -33.34 32.64 -11.85
C LEU A 127 -31.98 32.59 -11.15
N ILE A 128 -31.59 33.68 -10.48
CA ILE A 128 -30.27 33.78 -9.82
C ILE A 128 -30.07 32.63 -8.81
N GLY A 129 -31.12 32.28 -8.05
CA GLY A 129 -31.08 31.16 -7.11
C GLY A 129 -30.68 29.85 -7.78
N ALA A 130 -31.22 29.54 -8.97
CA ALA A 130 -30.87 28.33 -9.71
C ALA A 130 -29.39 28.32 -10.14
N GLU A 131 -28.81 29.48 -10.51
CA GLU A 131 -27.40 29.55 -10.88
C GLU A 131 -26.48 29.44 -9.65
N VAL A 132 -26.91 29.96 -8.50
CA VAL A 132 -26.21 29.77 -7.21
C VAL A 132 -26.24 28.30 -6.79
N ASP A 133 -27.39 27.63 -6.92
CA ASP A 133 -27.52 26.19 -6.60
C ASP A 133 -26.56 25.34 -7.44
N LYS A 134 -26.38 25.68 -8.73
CA LYS A 134 -25.41 25.01 -9.61
C LYS A 134 -23.96 25.18 -9.14
N ILE A 135 -23.58 26.38 -8.70
CA ILE A 135 -22.25 26.64 -8.13
C ILE A 135 -22.05 25.85 -6.84
N ILE A 136 -23.06 25.84 -5.96
CA ILE A 136 -23.04 25.04 -4.72
C ILE A 136 -22.86 23.56 -5.05
N ALA A 137 -23.60 23.03 -6.04
CA ALA A 137 -23.48 21.64 -6.47
C ALA A 137 -22.06 21.32 -6.98
N ILE A 138 -21.46 22.19 -7.80
CA ILE A 138 -20.08 22.03 -8.29
C ILE A 138 -19.09 21.96 -7.12
N VAL A 139 -19.19 22.89 -6.16
CA VAL A 139 -18.31 22.94 -4.99
C VAL A 139 -18.50 21.72 -4.09
N LEU A 140 -19.74 21.34 -3.80
CA LEU A 140 -20.07 20.23 -2.91
C LEU A 140 -19.61 18.89 -3.51
N VAL A 141 -19.91 18.63 -4.78
CA VAL A 141 -19.45 17.40 -5.46
C VAL A 141 -17.93 17.34 -5.51
N SER A 142 -17.27 18.45 -5.82
CA SER A 142 -15.79 18.52 -5.82
C SER A 142 -15.21 18.24 -4.43
N GLY A 143 -15.83 18.80 -3.37
CA GLY A 143 -15.44 18.57 -1.99
C GLY A 143 -15.62 17.12 -1.54
N VAL A 144 -16.78 16.52 -1.83
CA VAL A 144 -17.06 15.11 -1.52
C VAL A 144 -16.09 14.18 -2.25
N LEU A 145 -15.87 14.41 -3.55
CA LEU A 145 -14.89 13.63 -4.33
C LEU A 145 -13.46 13.79 -3.80
N ALA A 146 -13.05 15.01 -3.44
CA ALA A 146 -11.74 15.26 -2.84
C ALA A 146 -11.57 14.51 -1.51
N ILE A 147 -12.59 14.52 -0.63
CA ILE A 147 -12.59 13.76 0.63
C ILE A 147 -12.53 12.25 0.37
N ALA A 148 -13.31 11.74 -0.59
CA ALA A 148 -13.32 10.34 -0.95
C ALA A 148 -11.93 9.87 -1.42
N VAL A 149 -11.29 10.64 -2.31
CA VAL A 149 -9.92 10.34 -2.80
C VAL A 149 -8.88 10.47 -1.69
N LEU A 150 -8.98 11.47 -0.80
CA LEU A 150 -8.11 11.60 0.37
C LEU A 150 -8.20 10.38 1.30
N ARG A 151 -9.42 9.88 1.56
CA ARG A 151 -9.63 8.67 2.36
C ARG A 151 -9.02 7.45 1.68
N ALA A 152 -9.29 7.27 0.38
CA ALA A 152 -8.75 6.16 -0.39
C ALA A 152 -7.21 6.13 -0.38
N GLN A 153 -6.56 7.28 -0.57
CA GLN A 153 -5.10 7.41 -0.48
C GLN A 153 -4.57 7.00 0.90
N ARG A 154 -5.16 7.49 1.98
CA ARG A 154 -4.72 7.17 3.35
C ARG A 154 -4.87 5.68 3.66
N SER A 155 -6.00 5.08 3.28
CA SER A 155 -6.23 3.65 3.44
C SER A 155 -5.21 2.82 2.67
N PHE A 156 -4.89 3.22 1.44
CA PHE A 156 -3.90 2.52 0.61
C PHE A 156 -2.48 2.61 1.18
N ILE A 157 -2.04 3.80 1.61
CA ILE A 157 -0.72 3.99 2.23
C ILE A 157 -0.60 3.17 3.51
N ARG A 158 -1.65 3.14 4.32
CA ARG A 158 -1.67 2.34 5.56
C ARG A 158 -1.56 0.85 5.26
N ALA A 159 -2.33 0.33 4.29
CA ALA A 159 -2.26 -1.07 3.89
C ALA A 159 -0.85 -1.49 3.43
N ILE A 160 -0.20 -0.67 2.61
CA ILE A 160 1.20 -0.93 2.18
C ILE A 160 2.15 -0.90 3.38
N THR A 161 1.98 0.05 4.29
CA THR A 161 2.85 0.19 5.45
C THR A 161 2.72 -1.01 6.39
N ASP A 162 1.48 -1.44 6.65
CA ASP A 162 1.16 -2.61 7.48
C ASP A 162 1.70 -3.91 6.83
N GLU A 163 1.63 -4.03 5.50
CA GLU A 163 2.20 -5.16 4.76
C GLU A 163 3.74 -5.20 4.84
N ILE A 164 4.41 -4.05 4.66
CA ILE A 164 5.87 -3.97 4.81
C ILE A 164 6.28 -4.31 6.25
N ALA A 165 5.58 -3.77 7.26
CA ALA A 165 5.85 -4.04 8.65
C ALA A 165 5.65 -5.53 9.00
N ALA A 166 4.57 -6.15 8.50
CA ALA A 166 4.32 -7.57 8.68
C ALA A 166 5.41 -8.44 8.01
N LYS A 167 5.84 -8.08 6.80
CA LYS A 167 6.92 -8.77 6.08
C LYS A 167 8.28 -8.62 6.77
N ASP A 168 8.58 -7.46 7.33
CA ASP A 168 9.81 -7.28 8.08
C ASP A 168 9.76 -8.03 9.42
N LEU A 169 8.61 -8.04 10.09
CA LEU A 169 8.42 -8.82 11.32
C LEU A 169 8.50 -10.33 11.06
N SER A 170 8.01 -10.82 9.91
CA SER A 170 8.10 -12.23 9.52
C SER A 170 9.52 -12.72 9.23
N ARG A 171 10.54 -11.84 9.29
CA ARG A 171 11.95 -12.26 9.26
C ARG A 171 12.51 -12.57 10.64
N PHE A 172 11.82 -12.16 11.70
CA PHE A 172 12.21 -12.38 13.09
C PHE A 172 11.47 -13.57 13.74
N VAL A 173 10.46 -14.10 13.06
CA VAL A 173 9.73 -15.31 13.44
C VAL A 173 9.66 -16.22 12.22
N SER A 174 9.67 -17.55 12.41
CA SER A 174 9.50 -18.45 11.27
C SER A 174 8.11 -18.25 10.63
N PRO A 175 7.95 -18.46 9.30
CA PRO A 175 6.67 -18.34 8.62
C PRO A 175 5.57 -19.19 9.27
N GLU A 176 5.92 -20.36 9.80
CA GLU A 176 5.01 -21.29 10.46
C GLU A 176 4.53 -20.74 11.81
N ILE A 177 5.42 -20.08 12.57
CA ILE A 177 5.05 -19.37 13.81
C ILE A 177 4.14 -18.18 13.45
N ALA A 178 4.50 -17.39 12.44
CA ALA A 178 3.68 -16.26 12.00
C ALA A 178 2.28 -16.67 11.53
N ASP A 179 2.17 -17.77 10.76
CA ASP A 179 0.88 -18.31 10.31
C ASP A 179 0.03 -18.78 11.49
N ARG A 180 0.64 -19.46 12.48
CA ARG A 180 -0.06 -19.86 13.71
C ARG A 180 -0.54 -18.65 14.52
N ILE A 181 0.25 -17.58 14.60
CA ILE A 181 -0.12 -16.35 15.31
C ILE A 181 -1.27 -15.62 14.60
N THR A 182 -1.20 -15.50 13.27
CA THR A 182 -2.19 -14.75 12.48
C THR A 182 -3.53 -15.46 12.33
N ARG A 183 -3.56 -16.80 12.43
CA ARG A 183 -4.78 -17.61 12.39
C ARG A 183 -5.45 -17.83 13.73
N ALA A 184 -4.82 -17.44 14.83
CA ALA A 184 -5.41 -17.58 16.15
C ALA A 184 -6.71 -16.75 16.24
N GLU A 185 -7.84 -17.40 16.56
CA GLU A 185 -9.14 -16.72 16.70
C GLU A 185 -9.15 -15.71 17.86
N HIS A 186 -8.22 -15.87 18.81
CA HIS A 186 -8.06 -15.02 19.99
C HIS A 186 -6.61 -14.53 20.10
N GLN A 187 -6.43 -13.39 20.79
CA GLN A 187 -5.09 -12.91 21.12
C GLN A 187 -4.34 -13.96 21.96
N ILE A 188 -3.13 -14.30 21.51
CA ILE A 188 -2.23 -15.20 22.22
C ILE A 188 -1.91 -14.62 23.60
N LYS A 189 -2.11 -15.42 24.64
CA LYS A 189 -1.78 -15.02 26.02
C LYS A 189 -0.50 -15.70 26.51
N PRO A 190 0.23 -15.06 27.44
CA PRO A 190 1.34 -15.72 28.12
C PRO A 190 0.88 -17.02 28.80
N GLY A 191 1.60 -18.12 28.55
CA GLY A 191 1.32 -19.42 29.16
C GLY A 191 0.32 -20.29 28.39
N GLU A 192 -0.20 -19.81 27.26
CA GLU A 192 -0.90 -20.67 26.31
C GLU A 192 0.12 -21.50 25.51
N GLY A 193 0.00 -22.82 25.58
CA GLY A 193 0.84 -23.75 24.85
C GLY A 193 0.22 -25.14 24.76
N ASP A 194 0.53 -25.83 23.67
CA ASP A 194 0.05 -27.19 23.40
C ASP A 194 1.13 -28.20 23.78
N ALA A 195 0.74 -29.26 24.50
CA ALA A 195 1.60 -30.40 24.76
C ALA A 195 1.63 -31.30 23.52
N VAL A 196 2.82 -31.50 22.96
CA VAL A 196 3.03 -32.29 21.74
C VAL A 196 4.25 -33.18 21.88
N THR A 197 4.21 -34.36 21.27
CA THR A 197 5.41 -35.20 21.11
C THR A 197 6.18 -34.72 19.89
N ALA A 198 7.38 -34.20 20.11
CA ALA A 198 8.18 -33.60 19.06
C ALA A 198 9.66 -33.96 19.23
N THR A 199 10.43 -33.79 18.16
CA THR A 199 11.89 -33.91 18.22
C THR A 199 12.50 -32.52 18.28
N VAL A 200 13.39 -32.33 19.23
CA VAL A 200 14.13 -31.08 19.44
C VAL A 200 15.58 -31.33 19.05
N MET A 201 16.15 -30.38 18.32
CA MET A 201 17.56 -30.38 17.95
C MET A 201 18.20 -29.05 18.34
N PHE A 202 19.28 -29.12 19.10
CA PHE A 202 20.20 -28.01 19.28
C PHE A 202 21.38 -28.19 18.34
N THR A 203 21.84 -27.11 17.73
CA THR A 203 23.08 -27.09 16.97
C THR A 203 23.93 -25.90 17.38
N ASP A 204 25.24 -26.07 17.49
CA ASP A 204 26.19 -25.01 17.80
C ASP A 204 27.51 -25.18 17.05
N ILE A 205 28.33 -24.12 17.00
CA ILE A 205 29.65 -24.16 16.35
C ILE A 205 30.69 -24.59 17.39
N GLU A 206 31.41 -25.68 17.08
CA GLU A 206 32.51 -26.15 17.91
C GLU A 206 33.64 -25.10 17.94
N GLY A 207 34.03 -24.68 19.16
CA GLY A 207 35.12 -23.71 19.33
C GLY A 207 34.78 -22.29 18.88
N PHE A 208 33.48 -21.93 18.81
CA PHE A 208 33.02 -20.61 18.37
C PHE A 208 33.72 -19.45 19.09
N SER A 209 33.90 -19.52 20.41
CA SER A 209 34.58 -18.46 21.18
C SER A 209 35.97 -18.14 20.59
N THR A 210 36.78 -19.17 20.31
CA THR A 210 38.11 -19.01 19.72
C THR A 210 38.07 -18.45 18.30
N ILE A 211 37.03 -18.78 17.52
CA ILE A 211 36.82 -18.21 16.18
C ILE A 211 36.45 -16.72 16.31
N SER A 212 35.53 -16.39 17.21
CA SER A 212 35.02 -15.04 17.41
C SER A 212 36.09 -14.05 17.89
N GLU A 213 37.04 -14.51 18.72
CA GLU A 213 38.16 -13.68 19.22
C GLU A 213 39.14 -13.26 18.13
N LYS A 214 39.19 -13.99 17.00
CA LYS A 214 40.13 -13.75 15.90
C LYS A 214 39.54 -12.90 14.78
N LEU A 215 38.25 -12.61 14.82
CA LEU A 215 37.54 -11.89 13.77
C LEU A 215 37.07 -10.53 14.28
N SER A 216 37.06 -9.52 13.42
CA SER A 216 36.36 -8.27 13.74
C SER A 216 34.84 -8.50 13.81
N PRO A 217 34.08 -7.64 14.52
CA PRO A 217 32.62 -7.78 14.62
C PRO A 217 31.90 -7.88 13.26
N LYS A 218 32.39 -7.17 12.24
CA LYS A 218 31.81 -7.18 10.89
C LYS A 218 32.10 -8.51 10.17
N GLU A 219 33.29 -9.07 10.35
CA GLU A 219 33.67 -10.35 9.77
C GLU A 219 32.93 -11.51 10.45
N LEU A 220 32.78 -11.45 11.78
CA LEU A 220 32.00 -12.41 12.55
C LEU A 220 30.53 -12.42 12.14
N ALA A 221 29.91 -11.24 12.02
CA ALA A 221 28.53 -11.14 11.53
C ALA A 221 28.37 -11.71 10.11
N LYS A 222 29.36 -11.51 9.23
CA LYS A 222 29.34 -12.10 7.88
C LYS A 222 29.46 -13.63 7.92
N LEU A 223 30.33 -14.16 8.78
CA LEU A 223 30.51 -15.60 8.99
C LEU A 223 29.23 -16.25 9.52
N LEU A 224 28.63 -15.67 10.55
CA LEU A 224 27.38 -16.17 11.13
C LEU A 224 26.24 -16.13 10.12
N ASN A 225 26.07 -15.04 9.39
CA ASN A 225 25.02 -14.94 8.37
C ASN A 225 25.20 -15.99 7.27
N GLU A 226 26.44 -16.26 6.83
CA GLU A 226 26.70 -17.31 5.84
C GLU A 226 26.42 -18.70 6.41
N TYR A 227 26.87 -18.98 7.64
CA TYR A 227 26.61 -20.24 8.34
C TYR A 227 25.11 -20.50 8.52
N PHE A 228 24.37 -19.53 9.05
CA PHE A 228 22.92 -19.63 9.20
C PHE A 228 22.21 -19.77 7.86
N THR A 229 22.64 -19.06 6.82
CA THR A 229 22.04 -19.22 5.48
C THR A 229 22.17 -20.65 4.95
N GLN A 230 23.35 -21.25 5.08
CA GLN A 230 23.59 -22.62 4.58
C GLN A 230 22.87 -23.68 5.42
N THR A 231 22.88 -23.52 6.75
CA THR A 231 22.25 -24.49 7.67
C THR A 231 20.74 -24.39 7.67
N SER A 232 20.15 -23.18 7.63
CA SER A 232 18.69 -22.99 7.52
C SER A 232 18.13 -23.65 6.28
N ALA A 233 18.82 -23.58 5.13
CA ALA A 233 18.37 -24.25 3.90
C ALA A 233 18.29 -25.79 4.05
N VAL A 234 19.16 -26.39 4.87
CA VAL A 234 19.11 -27.82 5.20
C VAL A 234 17.95 -28.13 6.14
N ILE A 235 17.77 -27.29 7.16
CA ILE A 235 16.70 -27.44 8.16
C ILE A 235 15.34 -27.39 7.45
N ASP A 236 15.12 -26.39 6.60
CA ASP A 236 13.90 -26.23 5.82
C ASP A 236 13.64 -27.44 4.89
N ARG A 237 14.70 -27.97 4.25
CA ARG A 237 14.61 -29.14 3.35
C ARG A 237 14.03 -30.39 4.02
N PHE A 238 14.29 -30.57 5.32
CA PHE A 238 13.82 -31.72 6.09
C PHE A 238 12.62 -31.37 6.99
N GLY A 239 12.01 -30.19 6.82
CA GLY A 239 10.81 -29.79 7.55
C GLY A 239 11.06 -29.39 9.01
N GLY A 240 12.31 -29.09 9.38
CA GLY A 240 12.62 -28.53 10.68
C GLY A 240 12.24 -27.05 10.75
N ILE A 241 11.84 -26.59 11.94
CA ILE A 241 11.48 -25.20 12.17
C ILE A 241 12.44 -24.61 13.20
N ILE A 242 13.15 -23.55 12.81
CA ILE A 242 14.04 -22.80 13.71
C ILE A 242 13.17 -21.93 14.62
N THR A 243 13.12 -22.27 15.90
CA THR A 243 12.35 -21.51 16.88
C THR A 243 13.16 -20.37 17.48
N GLN A 244 14.49 -20.54 17.57
CA GLN A 244 15.35 -19.54 18.21
C GLN A 244 16.79 -19.61 17.70
N PHE A 245 17.42 -18.44 17.57
CA PHE A 245 18.86 -18.28 17.44
C PHE A 245 19.44 -17.80 18.77
N GLU A 246 20.50 -18.44 19.26
CA GLU A 246 21.18 -18.12 20.52
C GLU A 246 22.69 -18.01 20.29
N GLY A 247 23.17 -16.82 19.93
CA GLY A 247 24.58 -16.64 19.61
C GLY A 247 24.96 -17.37 18.31
N ASP A 248 25.77 -18.42 18.42
CA ASP A 248 26.12 -19.35 17.34
C ASP A 248 25.24 -20.61 17.31
N ALA A 249 24.36 -20.76 18.30
CA ALA A 249 23.46 -21.90 18.41
C ALA A 249 22.10 -21.66 17.75
N MET A 250 21.46 -22.73 17.32
CA MET A 250 20.07 -22.73 16.86
C MET A 250 19.28 -23.80 17.59
N LEU A 251 18.04 -23.46 17.95
CA LEU A 251 17.03 -24.39 18.42
C LEU A 251 16.07 -24.71 17.28
N ILE A 252 16.02 -25.99 16.90
CA ILE A 252 15.19 -26.52 15.83
C ILE A 252 14.19 -27.50 16.42
N THR A 253 12.96 -27.47 15.91
CA THR A 253 11.90 -28.39 16.29
C THR A 253 11.28 -29.08 15.08
N PHE A 254 10.88 -30.32 15.26
CA PHE A 254 10.18 -31.15 14.28
C PHE A 254 8.90 -31.68 14.94
N ASN A 255 7.78 -31.67 14.22
CA ASN A 255 6.44 -32.04 14.74
C ASN A 255 5.90 -31.14 15.87
N ALA A 256 6.48 -29.94 16.07
CA ALA A 256 6.04 -28.99 17.10
C ALA A 256 4.94 -28.01 16.62
N ILE A 257 4.95 -27.66 15.34
CA ILE A 257 4.01 -26.72 14.72
C ILE A 257 3.35 -27.37 13.50
N THR A 258 4.17 -27.91 12.61
CA THR A 258 3.73 -28.68 11.44
C THR A 258 3.82 -30.16 11.75
N SER A 259 2.76 -30.93 11.46
CA SER A 259 2.75 -32.37 11.70
C SER A 259 3.78 -33.08 10.80
N ASP A 260 4.62 -33.90 11.41
CA ASP A 260 5.65 -34.70 10.74
C ASP A 260 5.74 -36.08 11.41
N PRO A 261 5.20 -37.15 10.80
CA PRO A 261 5.29 -38.50 11.35
C PRO A 261 6.71 -39.06 11.46
N ASP A 262 7.64 -38.55 10.63
CA ASP A 262 9.03 -39.01 10.55
C ASP A 262 9.99 -38.07 11.29
N HIS A 263 9.48 -37.24 12.21
CA HIS A 263 10.19 -36.13 12.85
C HIS A 263 11.54 -36.51 13.46
N ALA A 264 11.64 -37.66 14.13
CA ALA A 264 12.90 -38.14 14.70
C ALA A 264 13.93 -38.50 13.60
N ALA A 265 13.49 -39.14 12.52
CA ALA A 265 14.36 -39.48 11.39
C ALA A 265 14.78 -38.23 10.60
N ASN A 266 13.87 -37.26 10.45
CA ASN A 266 14.16 -35.98 9.80
C ASN A 266 15.17 -35.15 10.60
N ALA A 267 15.06 -35.12 11.93
CA ALA A 267 16.06 -34.47 12.77
C ALA A 267 17.46 -35.07 12.59
N VAL A 268 17.57 -36.40 12.58
CA VAL A 268 18.87 -37.08 12.36
C VAL A 268 19.40 -36.82 10.95
N ARG A 269 18.56 -36.89 9.92
CA ARG A 269 18.95 -36.54 8.54
C ARG A 269 19.44 -35.09 8.43
N THR A 270 18.78 -34.17 9.12
CA THR A 270 19.15 -32.75 9.20
C THR A 270 20.53 -32.59 9.83
N ALA A 271 20.78 -33.20 10.99
CA ALA A 271 22.07 -33.11 11.67
C ALA A 271 23.23 -33.64 10.80
N LEU A 272 23.04 -34.79 10.15
CA LEU A 272 24.04 -35.36 9.24
C LEU A 272 24.35 -34.41 8.07
N ALA A 273 23.32 -33.83 7.46
CA ALA A 273 23.48 -32.88 6.35
C ALA A 273 24.13 -31.55 6.79
N ILE A 274 23.79 -31.05 7.99
CA ILE A 274 24.46 -29.88 8.57
C ILE A 274 25.95 -30.17 8.78
N GLN A 275 26.29 -31.34 9.33
CA GLN A 275 27.69 -31.74 9.52
C GLN A 275 28.44 -31.88 8.20
N GLU A 276 27.81 -32.43 7.16
CA GLU A 276 28.39 -32.54 5.82
C GLU A 276 28.67 -31.16 5.21
N ILE A 277 27.73 -30.23 5.30
CA ILE A 277 27.92 -28.85 4.82
C ILE A 277 29.03 -28.16 5.62
N ALA A 278 29.03 -28.27 6.95
CA ALA A 278 30.06 -27.65 7.79
C ALA A 278 31.47 -28.13 7.41
N GLN A 279 31.62 -29.41 7.05
CA GLN A 279 32.89 -30.02 6.65
C GLN A 279 33.31 -29.70 5.21
N SER A 280 32.36 -29.65 4.28
CA SER A 280 32.63 -29.51 2.83
C SER A 280 32.67 -28.04 2.38
N HIS A 281 31.92 -27.16 3.03
CA HIS A 281 31.85 -25.75 2.69
C HIS A 281 33.02 -24.99 3.32
N THR A 282 33.66 -24.14 2.52
CA THR A 282 34.66 -23.18 3.03
C THR A 282 33.95 -21.85 3.22
N PHE A 283 33.68 -21.50 4.47
CA PHE A 283 33.00 -20.26 4.81
C PHE A 283 33.92 -19.06 4.59
N CYS A 284 33.36 -17.85 4.62
CA CYS A 284 34.12 -16.63 4.45
C CYS A 284 35.37 -16.59 5.35
N HIS A 285 36.43 -15.97 4.81
CA HIS A 285 37.77 -15.94 5.42
C HIS A 285 38.46 -17.32 5.48
N GLY A 286 37.98 -18.30 4.72
CA GLY A 286 38.60 -19.63 4.66
C GLY A 286 38.28 -20.50 5.87
N ALA A 287 37.28 -20.12 6.67
CA ALA A 287 36.95 -20.80 7.91
C ALA A 287 36.36 -22.19 7.61
N LYS A 288 36.91 -23.20 8.28
CA LYS A 288 36.32 -24.54 8.36
C LYS A 288 35.58 -24.64 9.67
N ILE A 289 34.27 -24.85 9.60
CA ILE A 289 33.41 -24.93 10.76
C ILE A 289 33.18 -26.40 11.10
N LYS A 290 33.15 -26.72 12.38
CA LYS A 290 32.59 -27.98 12.87
C LYS A 290 31.36 -27.65 13.69
N THR A 291 30.34 -28.48 13.54
CA THR A 291 29.04 -28.24 14.15
C THR A 291 28.68 -29.44 15.02
N ARG A 292 28.24 -29.17 16.25
CA ARG A 292 27.65 -30.19 17.12
C ARG A 292 26.13 -30.16 16.97
N CYS A 293 25.50 -31.31 17.15
CA CYS A 293 24.06 -31.46 17.09
C CYS A 293 23.62 -32.36 18.25
N GLY A 294 22.82 -31.84 19.17
CA GLY A 294 22.15 -32.59 20.22
C GLY A 294 20.69 -32.80 19.82
N ILE A 295 20.19 -34.04 19.89
CA ILE A 295 18.82 -34.40 19.47
C ILE A 295 18.15 -35.19 20.58
N ASN A 296 16.91 -34.83 20.92
CA ASN A 296 16.08 -35.64 21.79
C ASN A 296 14.61 -35.60 21.33
N THR A 297 13.88 -36.67 21.63
CA THR A 297 12.44 -36.78 21.31
C THR A 297 11.65 -37.02 22.58
N GLY A 298 10.54 -36.32 22.72
CA GLY A 298 9.61 -36.55 23.82
C GLY A 298 8.49 -35.51 23.84
N GLU A 299 7.69 -35.56 24.90
CA GLU A 299 6.65 -34.58 25.14
C GLU A 299 7.27 -33.23 25.53
N ILE A 300 6.84 -32.16 24.84
CA ILE A 300 7.25 -30.77 25.05
C ILE A 300 6.02 -29.86 24.99
N ILE A 301 6.14 -28.67 25.56
CA ILE A 301 5.15 -27.60 25.45
C ILE A 301 5.62 -26.62 24.37
N VAL A 302 4.74 -26.32 23.41
CA VAL A 302 4.98 -25.33 22.35
C VAL A 302 4.00 -24.19 22.52
N GLY A 303 4.49 -22.96 22.71
CA GLY A 303 3.60 -21.84 22.97
C GLY A 303 4.29 -20.50 23.15
N ALA A 304 3.49 -19.48 23.44
CA ALA A 304 3.98 -18.15 23.72
C ALA A 304 4.25 -17.96 25.21
N ILE A 305 5.49 -17.66 25.53
CA ILE A 305 5.98 -17.54 26.91
C ILE A 305 6.64 -16.18 27.07
N GLY A 306 6.43 -15.57 28.24
CA GLY A 306 7.00 -14.28 28.58
C GLY A 306 6.03 -13.39 29.34
N ALA A 307 6.23 -12.08 29.24
CA ALA A 307 5.35 -11.07 29.84
C ALA A 307 4.36 -10.54 28.79
N GLU A 308 3.29 -9.88 29.25
CA GLU A 308 2.19 -9.37 28.41
C GLU A 308 2.66 -8.59 27.16
N ASN A 309 3.75 -7.82 27.27
CA ASN A 309 4.31 -7.03 26.17
C ASN A 309 5.61 -7.62 25.55
N HIS A 310 6.07 -8.77 26.04
CA HIS A 310 7.31 -9.42 25.63
C HIS A 310 7.10 -10.94 25.60
N LEU A 311 6.48 -11.40 24.51
CA LEU A 311 6.24 -12.82 24.26
C LEU A 311 7.28 -13.35 23.28
N THR A 312 7.82 -14.52 23.59
CA THR A 312 8.61 -15.35 22.68
C THR A 312 7.84 -16.63 22.42
N PHE A 313 7.65 -16.98 21.15
CA PHE A 313 7.12 -18.28 20.79
C PHE A 313 8.26 -19.29 20.80
N THR A 314 8.22 -20.25 21.72
CA THR A 314 9.33 -21.20 21.91
C THR A 314 8.83 -22.52 22.49
N VAL A 315 9.75 -23.46 22.72
CA VAL A 315 9.48 -24.79 23.25
C VAL A 315 10.11 -24.98 24.62
N HIS A 316 9.40 -25.66 25.52
CA HIS A 316 9.87 -25.96 26.87
C HIS A 316 9.55 -27.39 27.28
N GLY A 317 10.32 -27.90 28.25
CA GLY A 317 10.14 -29.22 28.84
C GLY A 317 11.48 -29.88 29.12
N ASP A 318 11.47 -30.93 29.95
CA ASP A 318 12.69 -31.66 30.31
C ASP A 318 13.39 -32.25 29.07
N ASN A 319 12.61 -32.67 28.07
CA ASN A 319 13.13 -33.21 26.82
C ASN A 319 13.90 -32.18 25.98
N VAL A 320 13.57 -30.88 26.09
CA VAL A 320 14.31 -29.79 25.45
C VAL A 320 15.69 -29.64 26.12
N ASN A 321 15.73 -29.66 27.46
CA ASN A 321 16.97 -29.54 28.22
C ASN A 321 17.92 -30.73 27.99
N ILE A 322 17.38 -31.93 27.75
CA ILE A 322 18.18 -33.11 27.40
C ILE A 322 18.81 -32.94 26.01
N ALA A 323 18.10 -32.37 25.04
CA ALA A 323 18.68 -32.11 23.72
C ALA A 323 19.81 -31.07 23.74
N ALA A 324 19.82 -30.16 24.72
CA ALA A 324 20.84 -29.13 24.89
C ALA A 324 22.13 -29.63 25.58
N ARG A 325 22.10 -30.83 26.19
CA ARG A 325 23.24 -31.43 26.90
C ARG A 325 24.08 -32.31 25.98
#